data_AF-A0A5D3WQC8-F1
#
_entry.id   AF-A0A5D3WQC8-F1
#
_cell.length_a   1.000
_cell.length_b   1.000
_cell.length_c   1.000
_cell.angle_alpha   90.00
_cell.angle_beta   90.00
_cell.angle_gamma   90.00
#
_symmetry.space_group_name_H-M   'P 1'
#
loop_
_entity.id
_entity.type
_entity.pdbx_description
1 polymer ?
#
loop_
_entity_poly.entity_id
_entity_poly.type
_entity_poly.pdbx_seq_one_letter_code
_entity_poly.pdbx_strand_id
1 'polypeptide(L)'
;MIWLDLMTEGGQGLYFEAWKRERQRTGSGGELVSGLIGDGSYEGEVLVELADDGCDLTFVDSFLAPADLRAFLSRVSVEELKAALRESLAGSIDDSPLASSRRRRDDATRFFLAAPAAERGRFGRRCVA
;
A
#
# COMPACT_ATOMS: atom_id res chain seq x y z
N MET A 1 -9.78 -11.60 0.75
CA MET A 1 -8.61 -12.33 1.30
C MET A 1 -8.26 -13.48 0.38
N ILE A 2 -6.98 -13.60 0.03
CA ILE A 2 -6.37 -14.56 -0.88
C ILE A 2 -5.25 -15.25 -0.08
N TRP A 3 -5.25 -16.57 0.01
CA TRP A 3 -4.12 -17.32 0.55
C TRP A 3 -3.07 -17.45 -0.54
N LEU A 4 -1.84 -17.04 -0.24
CA LEU A 4 -0.70 -17.24 -1.12
C LEU A 4 -0.16 -18.64 -0.82
N ASP A 5 0.12 -19.44 -1.85
CA ASP A 5 0.74 -20.77 -1.70
C ASP A 5 2.23 -20.63 -1.36
N LEU A 6 2.48 -19.90 -0.27
CA LEU A 6 3.80 -19.56 0.25
C LEU A 6 3.78 -19.73 1.76
N MET A 7 4.87 -20.28 2.26
CA MET A 7 5.16 -20.40 3.67
C MET A 7 6.40 -19.58 3.97
N THR A 8 6.38 -18.84 5.08
CA THR A 8 7.59 -18.26 5.64
C THR A 8 8.53 -19.36 6.14
N GLU A 9 9.79 -19.03 6.40
CA GLU A 9 10.76 -19.97 7.00
C GLU A 9 10.30 -20.57 8.34
N GLY A 10 9.41 -19.88 9.07
CA GLY A 10 8.84 -20.36 10.34
C GLY A 10 7.60 -21.25 10.19
N GLY A 11 7.16 -21.52 8.96
CA GLY A 11 5.97 -22.33 8.66
C GLY A 11 4.64 -21.57 8.72
N GLN A 12 4.66 -20.24 8.87
CA GLN A 12 3.45 -19.42 8.74
C GLN A 12 3.05 -19.27 7.27
N GLY A 13 1.76 -19.44 6.96
CA GLY A 13 1.22 -19.20 5.64
C GLY A 13 1.02 -17.71 5.35
N LEU A 14 1.32 -17.29 4.12
CA LEU A 14 1.12 -15.91 3.69
C LEU A 14 -0.28 -15.68 3.12
N TYR A 15 -0.83 -14.50 3.38
CA TYR A 15 -2.10 -14.08 2.82
C TYR A 15 -2.07 -12.63 2.34
N PHE A 16 -2.97 -12.32 1.41
CA PHE A 16 -3.18 -10.99 0.86
C PHE A 16 -4.67 -10.61 0.89
N GLU A 17 -4.99 -9.44 1.42
CA GLU A 17 -6.35 -8.89 1.39
C GLU A 17 -6.39 -7.65 0.50
N ALA A 18 -6.88 -7.82 -0.73
CA ALA A 18 -7.18 -6.70 -1.62
C ALA A 18 -8.47 -5.97 -1.22
N TRP A 19 -8.45 -4.65 -1.20
CA TRP A 19 -9.66 -3.82 -1.02
C TRP A 19 -9.87 -2.79 -2.14
N LYS A 20 -8.86 -2.55 -2.98
CA LYS A 20 -8.96 -1.62 -4.10
C LYS A 20 -8.16 -2.12 -5.29
N ARG A 21 -8.76 -2.07 -6.49
CA ARG A 21 -8.11 -2.41 -7.76
C ARG A 21 -8.44 -1.34 -8.78
N GLU A 22 -7.43 -0.82 -9.46
CA GLU A 22 -7.56 0.23 -10.46
C GLU A 22 -6.75 -0.13 -11.70
N ARG A 23 -7.37 -0.02 -12.88
CA ARG A 23 -6.64 -0.14 -14.15
C ARG A 23 -5.90 1.17 -14.41
N GLN A 24 -4.59 1.09 -14.66
CA GLN A 24 -3.81 2.25 -15.07
C GLN A 24 -4.28 2.72 -16.46
N ARG A 25 -4.64 3.99 -16.56
CA ARG A 25 -5.16 4.61 -17.80
C ARG A 25 -4.07 5.18 -18.70
N THR A 26 -2.82 5.16 -18.27
CA THR A 26 -1.70 5.82 -18.96
C THR A 26 -0.45 4.95 -18.87
N GLY A 27 0.23 4.70 -19.99
CA GLY A 27 1.39 3.80 -20.08
C GLY A 27 1.12 2.50 -20.84
N SER A 28 1.96 1.48 -20.61
CA SER A 28 1.94 0.14 -21.23
C SER A 28 0.73 -0.73 -20.87
N GLY A 29 -0.23 -0.21 -20.11
CA GLY A 29 -1.28 -1.02 -19.51
C GLY A 29 -0.78 -1.67 -18.22
N GLY A 30 -1.65 -1.78 -17.23
CA GLY A 30 -1.31 -2.32 -15.93
C GLY A 30 -2.44 -2.12 -14.93
N GLU A 31 -2.28 -2.72 -13.76
CA GLU A 31 -3.25 -2.65 -12.68
C GLU A 31 -2.55 -2.35 -11.36
N LEU A 32 -3.20 -1.53 -10.55
CA LEU A 32 -2.80 -1.21 -9.20
C LEU A 32 -3.76 -1.89 -8.25
N VAL A 33 -3.24 -2.69 -7.32
CA VAL A 33 -4.03 -3.35 -6.28
C VAL A 33 -3.53 -2.89 -4.92
N SER A 34 -4.38 -2.21 -4.16
CA SER A 34 -4.10 -1.87 -2.77
C SER A 34 -4.66 -2.96 -1.86
N GLY A 35 -3.84 -3.39 -0.91
CA GLY A 35 -4.22 -4.40 0.04
C GLY A 35 -3.29 -4.48 1.24
N LEU A 36 -3.52 -5.48 2.07
CA LEU A 36 -2.70 -5.83 3.22
C LEU A 36 -2.11 -7.21 3.01
N ILE A 37 -0.84 -7.37 3.38
CA ILE A 37 -0.14 -8.64 3.38
C ILE A 37 0.23 -9.02 4.80
N GLY A 38 0.11 -10.32 5.13
CA GLY A 38 0.51 -10.81 6.43
C GLY A 38 0.84 -12.29 6.49
N ASP A 39 1.47 -12.67 7.59
CA ASP A 39 1.79 -14.06 8.00
C ASP A 39 1.13 -14.41 9.36
N GLY A 40 0.24 -13.54 9.86
CA GLY A 40 -0.39 -13.63 11.18
C GLY A 40 0.46 -13.11 12.33
N SER A 41 1.75 -12.81 12.11
CA SER A 41 2.64 -12.12 13.08
C SER A 41 2.95 -10.68 12.65
N TYR A 42 2.99 -10.44 11.34
CA TYR A 42 3.11 -9.15 10.70
C TYR A 42 1.91 -8.92 9.78
N GLU A 43 1.41 -7.70 9.75
CA GLU A 43 0.32 -7.24 8.88
C GLU A 43 0.65 -5.83 8.41
N GLY A 44 0.89 -5.65 7.11
CA GLY A 44 1.33 -4.38 6.54
C GLY A 44 0.62 -4.02 5.24
N GLU A 45 0.36 -2.73 5.05
CA GLU A 45 -0.24 -2.23 3.81
C GLU A 45 0.77 -2.25 2.65
N VAL A 46 0.29 -2.71 1.49
CA VAL A 46 1.09 -2.82 0.27
C VAL A 46 0.28 -2.39 -0.95
N LEU A 47 0.92 -1.63 -1.83
CA LEU A 47 0.47 -1.41 -3.20
C LEU A 47 1.19 -2.39 -4.12
N VAL A 48 0.40 -3.16 -4.86
CA VAL A 48 0.88 -4.10 -5.87
C VAL A 48 0.67 -3.48 -7.25
N GLU A 49 1.73 -3.38 -8.02
CA GLU A 49 1.70 -2.90 -9.40
C GLU A 49 1.90 -4.09 -10.33
N LEU A 50 0.84 -4.44 -11.08
CA LEU A 50 0.83 -5.52 -12.05
C LEU A 50 1.02 -4.93 -13.44
N ALA A 51 2.08 -5.35 -14.12
CA ALA A 51 2.37 -5.02 -15.50
C ALA A 51 2.53 -6.30 -16.33
N ASP A 52 2.49 -6.18 -17.66
CA ASP A 52 2.64 -7.32 -18.58
C ASP A 52 3.99 -8.04 -18.38
N ASP A 53 5.04 -7.31 -18.01
CA ASP A 53 6.41 -7.81 -17.81
C ASP A 53 6.80 -8.00 -16.34
N GLY A 54 6.01 -7.50 -15.38
CA GLY A 54 6.47 -7.43 -13.99
C GLY A 54 5.39 -7.37 -12.91
N CYS A 55 5.86 -7.47 -11.68
CA CYS A 55 5.10 -7.25 -10.45
C CYS A 55 6.01 -6.47 -9.48
N ASP A 56 5.57 -5.29 -9.07
CA ASP A 56 6.28 -4.46 -8.10
C ASP A 56 5.44 -4.22 -6.85
N LEU A 57 6.13 -4.09 -5.72
CA LEU A 57 5.52 -3.99 -4.39
C LEU A 57 6.02 -2.73 -3.71
N THR A 58 5.09 -1.88 -3.29
CA THR A 58 5.39 -0.70 -2.47
C THR A 58 4.73 -0.87 -1.11
N PHE A 59 5.55 -1.08 -0.07
CA PHE A 59 5.10 -1.22 1.31
C PHE A 59 5.03 0.14 2.00
N VAL A 60 3.88 0.47 2.60
CA VAL A 60 3.72 1.72 3.37
C VAL A 60 4.65 1.76 4.58
N ASP A 61 4.87 0.59 5.20
CA ASP A 61 5.71 0.44 6.39
C ASP A 61 7.20 0.69 6.14
N SER A 62 7.62 0.83 4.89
CA SER A 62 8.98 1.31 4.57
C SER A 62 9.25 2.70 5.15
N PHE A 63 8.21 3.50 5.40
CA PHE A 63 8.29 4.81 6.03
C PHE A 63 7.80 4.81 7.48
N LEU A 64 6.78 4.02 7.81
CA LEU A 64 6.12 4.06 9.13
C LEU A 64 6.76 3.11 10.15
N ALA A 65 7.15 1.91 9.72
CA ALA A 65 7.64 0.83 10.57
C ALA A 65 8.73 0.00 9.87
N PRO A 66 9.86 0.62 9.46
CA PRO A 66 10.86 -0.05 8.61
C PRO A 66 11.55 -1.23 9.29
N ALA A 67 11.59 -1.27 10.63
CA ALA A 67 12.15 -2.39 11.37
C ALA A 67 11.26 -3.65 11.29
N ASP A 68 9.94 -3.47 11.45
CA ASP A 68 8.98 -4.57 11.40
C ASP A 68 8.86 -5.13 9.98
N LEU A 69 8.79 -4.23 8.98
CA LEU A 69 8.86 -4.63 7.58
C LEU A 69 10.14 -5.42 7.27
N ARG A 70 11.30 -4.99 7.78
CA ARG A 70 12.56 -5.73 7.57
C ARG A 70 12.53 -7.12 8.20
N ALA A 71 11.96 -7.25 9.39
CA ALA A 71 11.82 -8.55 10.07
C ALA A 71 10.84 -9.48 9.36
N PHE A 72 9.80 -8.94 8.71
CA PHE A 72 8.93 -9.70 7.83
C PHE A 72 9.66 -10.16 6.57
N LEU A 73 10.29 -9.22 5.85
CA LEU A 73 11.00 -9.52 4.60
C LEU A 73 12.25 -10.39 4.78
N SER A 74 12.81 -10.50 5.98
CA SER A 74 13.90 -11.45 6.25
C SER A 74 13.43 -12.91 6.31
N ARG A 75 12.11 -13.16 6.38
CA ARG A 75 11.51 -14.49 6.49
C ARG A 75 10.77 -14.92 5.22
N VAL A 76 10.74 -14.04 4.21
CA VAL A 76 9.95 -14.17 2.98
C VAL A 76 10.81 -13.79 1.78
N SER A 77 10.85 -14.64 0.77
CA SER A 77 11.45 -14.29 -0.51
C SER A 77 10.56 -13.29 -1.25
N VAL A 78 11.08 -12.07 -1.48
CA VAL A 78 10.33 -11.01 -2.19
C VAL A 78 9.98 -11.43 -3.62
N GLU A 79 10.86 -12.18 -4.30
CA GLU A 79 10.61 -12.63 -5.66
C GLU A 79 9.52 -13.70 -5.73
N GLU A 80 9.51 -14.65 -4.78
CA GLU A 80 8.43 -15.64 -4.68
C GLU A 80 7.11 -14.97 -4.32
N LEU A 81 7.15 -13.98 -3.42
CA LEU A 81 5.98 -13.19 -3.06
C LEU A 81 5.41 -12.45 -4.27
N LYS A 82 6.25 -11.79 -5.06
CA LYS A 82 5.85 -11.12 -6.32
C LYS A 82 5.21 -12.09 -7.29
N ALA A 83 5.80 -13.29 -7.47
CA ALA A 83 5.27 -14.32 -8.34
C ALA A 83 3.89 -14.83 -7.87
N ALA A 84 3.75 -15.16 -6.58
CA ALA A 84 2.50 -15.64 -6.01
C ALA A 84 1.38 -14.59 -6.06
N LEU A 85 1.70 -13.31 -5.81
CA LEU A 85 0.74 -12.21 -5.95
C LEU A 85 0.31 -12.03 -7.40
N ARG A 86 1.26 -12.06 -8.35
CA ARG A 86 0.96 -11.94 -9.78
C ARG A 86 0.03 -13.07 -10.25
N GLU A 87 0.35 -14.31 -9.90
CA GLU A 87 -0.47 -15.47 -10.25
C GLU A 87 -1.87 -15.38 -9.66
N SER A 88 -1.95 -15.09 -8.35
CA SER A 88 -3.23 -15.03 -7.64
C SER A 88 -4.12 -13.88 -8.12
N LEU A 89 -3.54 -12.74 -8.47
CA LEU A 89 -4.29 -11.56 -8.92
C LEU A 89 -4.63 -11.61 -10.42
N ALA A 90 -3.80 -12.25 -11.24
CA ALA A 90 -4.10 -12.52 -12.65
C ALA A 90 -5.31 -13.46 -12.82
N GLY A 91 -5.52 -14.41 -11.90
CA GLY A 91 -6.69 -15.30 -11.92
C GLY A 91 -8.03 -14.64 -11.56
N SER A 92 -8.01 -13.40 -11.05
CA SER A 92 -9.21 -12.70 -10.55
C SER A 92 -9.87 -11.77 -11.59
N ILE A 93 -9.63 -12.03 -12.89
CA ILE A 93 -10.12 -11.21 -14.01
C ILE A 93 -11.65 -11.29 -14.22
N ASP A 94 -12.34 -12.28 -13.65
CA ASP A 94 -13.80 -12.32 -13.66
C ASP A 94 -14.41 -11.50 -12.52
N ASP A 95 -14.63 -10.22 -12.81
CA ASP A 95 -15.75 -9.33 -12.40
C ASP A 95 -16.36 -9.48 -10.99
N SER A 96 -15.60 -9.93 -9.99
CA SER A 96 -16.03 -9.87 -8.60
C SER A 96 -15.73 -8.46 -8.09
N PRO A 97 -16.76 -7.63 -7.78
CA PRO A 97 -16.51 -6.40 -7.07
C PRO A 97 -15.87 -6.80 -5.75
N LEU A 98 -14.58 -6.50 -5.59
CA LEU A 98 -13.84 -6.64 -4.33
C LEU A 98 -14.79 -6.18 -3.23
N ALA A 99 -15.37 -7.16 -2.52
CA ALA A 99 -16.52 -6.91 -1.68
C ALA A 99 -16.13 -5.78 -0.74
N SER A 100 -16.97 -4.75 -0.69
CA SER A 100 -16.76 -3.53 0.05
C SER A 100 -16.43 -3.85 1.51
N SER A 101 -15.16 -4.07 1.82
CA SER A 101 -14.65 -4.12 3.17
C SER A 101 -14.85 -2.71 3.71
N ARG A 102 -15.91 -2.60 4.50
CA ARG A 102 -16.40 -1.40 5.18
C ARG A 102 -15.21 -0.57 5.62
N ARG A 103 -15.20 0.69 5.19
CA ARG A 103 -14.33 1.76 5.68
C ARG A 103 -14.05 1.55 7.16
N ARG A 104 -12.87 1.01 7.49
CA ARG A 104 -12.31 1.18 8.81
C ARG A 104 -11.92 2.64 8.88
N ARG A 105 -12.88 3.45 9.32
CA ARG A 105 -12.66 4.83 9.71
C ARG A 105 -11.86 4.73 11.01
N ASP A 106 -10.56 4.54 10.89
CA ASP A 106 -9.66 4.70 12.02
C ASP A 106 -9.52 6.21 12.25
N ASP A 107 -10.36 6.67 13.17
CA ASP A 107 -10.25 7.93 13.87
C ASP A 107 -9.03 7.83 14.80
N ALA A 108 -7.85 8.10 14.25
CA ALA A 108 -6.63 8.32 15.02
C ALA A 108 -6.14 9.74 14.71
N THR A 109 -6.78 10.69 15.40
CA THR A 109 -6.16 11.88 16.00
C THR A 109 -5.15 12.64 15.15
N ARG A 110 -5.66 13.68 14.49
CA ARG A 110 -5.00 14.97 14.18
C ARG A 110 -3.67 15.21 14.91
N PHE A 111 -2.56 15.06 14.20
CA PHE A 111 -1.36 15.87 14.41
C PHE A 111 -1.18 16.79 13.20
N PHE A 112 -1.93 17.89 13.19
CA PHE A 112 -1.52 19.06 12.42
C PHE A 112 -0.33 19.68 13.14
N LEU A 113 0.88 19.40 12.66
CA LEU A 113 2.00 20.31 12.85
C LEU A 113 1.69 21.57 12.03
N ALA A 114 1.10 22.55 12.69
CA ALA A 114 0.99 23.90 12.17
C ALA A 114 2.41 24.45 11.96
N ALA A 115 2.80 24.60 10.70
CA ALA A 115 3.96 25.41 10.36
C ALA A 115 3.66 26.88 10.71
N PRO A 116 4.56 27.61 11.40
CA PRO A 116 4.36 29.04 11.59
C PRO A 116 4.52 29.75 10.25
N ALA A 117 3.45 30.41 9.82
CA ALA A 117 3.43 31.27 8.65
C ALA A 117 4.38 32.45 8.88
N ALA A 118 5.33 32.62 7.96
CA ALA A 118 6.26 33.74 7.92
C ALA A 118 5.50 35.08 7.77
N GLU A 119 5.68 35.97 8.74
CA GLU A 119 5.23 37.36 8.69
C GLU A 119 5.93 38.11 7.54
N ARG A 120 5.20 38.37 6.46
CA ARG A 120 5.59 39.38 5.47
C ARG A 120 4.91 40.70 5.84
N GLY A 121 5.65 41.54 6.56
CA GLY A 121 5.27 42.92 6.86
C GLY A 121 5.00 43.71 5.58
N ARG A 122 3.75 44.18 5.44
CA ARG A 122 3.33 45.10 4.37
C ARG A 122 3.75 46.51 4.74
N PHE A 123 4.65 47.07 3.94
CA PHE A 123 4.97 48.49 3.92
C PHE A 123 3.71 49.32 3.62
N GLY A 124 3.42 50.29 4.50
CA GLY A 124 2.26 51.16 4.43
C GLY A 124 2.31 52.15 3.26
N ARG A 125 1.17 52.33 2.60
CA ARG A 125 0.88 53.49 1.76
C ARG A 125 0.08 54.49 2.59
N ARG A 126 0.69 55.62 2.94
CA ARG A 126 -0.02 56.81 3.43
C ARG A 126 -0.64 57.52 2.23
N CYS A 127 -1.96 57.62 2.23
CA CYS A 127 -2.68 58.69 1.56
C CYS A 127 -2.73 59.88 2.54
N VAL A 128 -2.37 61.08 2.08
CA VAL A 128 -2.76 62.34 2.71
C VAL A 128 -3.26 63.22 1.57
N ALA A 129 -4.50 63.68 1.73
CA ALA A 129 -5.15 64.70 0.91
C ALA A 129 -4.71 66.10 1.37
#